data_AF-C0CWX7-F1
#
_entry.id   AF-C0CWX7-F1
#
_cell.length_a   1.000
_cell.length_b   1.000
_cell.length_c   1.000
_cell.angle_alpha   90.00
_cell.angle_beta   90.00
_cell.angle_gamma   90.00
#
_symmetry.space_group_name_H-M   'P 1'
#
loop_
_entity.id
_entity.type
_entity.pdbx_description
1 polymer ?
#
loop_
_entity_poly.entity_id
_entity_poly.type
_entity_poly.pdbx_seq_one_letter_code
_entity_poly.pdbx_strand_id
1 'polypeptide(L)' 'MVWNMIWGIVFIVIGVFAFLKPEVIWKLTEQWKSSYADEPSELYRISTRLGGVIFAGIGIAAVVLSIW' A
#
# COMPACT_ATOMS: atom_id res chain seq x y z
N MET A 1 -8.24 -6.63 -21.23
CA MET A 1 -7.04 -7.37 -20.85
C MET A 1 -5.88 -6.44 -20.49
N VAL A 2 -5.19 -5.79 -21.43
CA VAL A 2 -3.99 -4.98 -21.13
C VAL A 2 -4.19 -3.90 -20.05
N TRP A 3 -5.34 -3.22 -20.05
CA TRP A 3 -5.67 -2.19 -19.05
C TRP A 3 -5.72 -2.74 -17.61
N ASN A 4 -6.31 -3.93 -17.43
CA ASN A 4 -6.41 -4.58 -16.11
C ASN A 4 -5.02 -5.02 -15.60
N MET A 5 -4.15 -5.45 -16.52
CA MET A 5 -2.76 -5.79 -16.19
C MET A 5 -1.97 -4.57 -15.73
N ILE A 6 -2.12 -3.43 -16.42
CA ILE A 6 -1.48 -2.16 -16.01
C ILE A 6 -1.93 -1.76 -14.61
N TRP A 7 -3.25 -1.75 -14.36
CA TRP A 7 -3.76 -1.42 -13.03
C TRP A 7 -3.29 -2.42 -11.97
N GLY A 8 -3.29 -3.71 -12.26
CA GLY A 8 -2.79 -4.74 -11.35
C GLY A 8 -1.33 -4.50 -10.94
N ILE A 9 -0.46 -4.13 -11.89
CA ILE A 9 0.93 -3.76 -11.61
C ILE A 9 1.01 -2.52 -10.72
N VAL A 10 0.18 -1.50 -10.97
CA VAL A 10 0.11 -0.30 -10.11
C VAL A 10 -0.29 -0.66 -8.68
N PHE A 11 -1.29 -1.52 -8.50
CA PHE A 11 -1.71 -2.02 -7.18
C PHE A 11 -0.59 -2.78 -6.46
N ILE A 12 0.20 -3.58 -7.19
CA ILE A 12 1.38 -4.27 -6.63
C ILE A 12 2.42 -3.26 -6.15
N VAL A 13 2.78 -2.29 -6.98
CA VAL A 13 3.79 -1.27 -6.64
C VAL A 13 3.36 -0.48 -5.40
N ILE A 14 2.09 -0.05 -5.35
CA ILE A 14 1.53 0.67 -4.20
C ILE A 14 1.53 -0.23 -2.95
N GLY A 15 1.11 -1.49 -3.08
CA GLY A 15 1.08 -2.43 -1.97
C GLY A 15 2.46 -2.72 -1.38
N VAL A 16 3.45 -2.95 -2.24
CA VAL A 16 4.86 -3.15 -1.83
C VAL A 16 5.42 -1.88 -1.19
N PHE A 17 5.14 -0.71 -1.76
CA PHE A 17 5.56 0.57 -1.18
C PHE A 17 4.98 0.78 0.22
N ALA A 18 3.69 0.49 0.41
CA ALA A 18 3.02 0.59 1.71
C ALA A 18 3.58 -0.40 2.74
N PHE A 19 3.99 -1.58 2.30
CA PHE A 19 4.64 -2.56 3.17
C PHE A 19 6.05 -2.13 3.61
N LEU A 20 6.87 -1.63 2.69
CA LEU A 20 8.27 -1.28 2.96
C LEU A 20 8.44 0.04 3.70
N LYS A 21 7.58 1.03 3.40
CA LYS A 21 7.72 2.41 3.89
C LYS A 21 6.42 2.94 4.49
N PRO A 22 5.84 2.28 5.52
CA PRO A 22 4.62 2.76 6.18
C PRO A 22 4.82 4.14 6.82
N GLU A 23 6.05 4.47 7.23
CA GLU A 23 6.41 5.77 7.81
C GLU A 23 6.29 6.92 6.81
N VAL A 24 6.63 6.69 5.53
CA VAL A 24 6.52 7.71 4.49
C VAL A 24 5.05 8.01 4.22
N ILE A 25 4.22 6.96 4.19
CA ILE A 25 2.76 7.10 4.06
C ILE A 25 2.21 7.88 5.25
N TRP A 26 2.61 7.52 6.46
CA TRP A 26 2.21 8.23 7.67
C TRP A 26 2.59 9.71 7.66
N LYS A 27 3.82 10.03 7.24
CA LYS A 27 4.26 11.43 7.12
C LYS A 27 3.41 12.21 6.12
N LEU A 28 3.02 11.59 5.02
CA LEU A 28 2.19 12.22 3.99
C LEU A 28 0.72 12.37 4.42
N THR A 29 0.13 11.36 5.07
CA THR A 29 -1.31 11.33 5.35
C THR A 29 -1.69 11.80 6.73
N GLU A 30 -0.81 11.61 7.72
CA GLU A 30 -1.16 11.62 9.14
C GLU A 30 -0.36 12.62 9.97
N GLN A 31 0.93 12.84 9.67
CA GLN A 31 1.80 13.73 10.45
C GLN A 31 1.27 15.16 10.52
N TRP A 32 0.67 15.68 9.44
CA TRP A 32 0.12 17.04 9.43
C TRP A 32 -1.14 17.21 10.29
N LYS A 33 -1.81 16.13 10.70
CA LYS A 33 -3.01 16.18 11.55
C LYS A 33 -2.68 16.40 13.04
N SER A 34 -1.46 16.13 13.47
CA SER A 34 -1.07 16.27 14.87
C SER A 34 0.33 16.89 14.98
N SER A 35 0.38 18.10 15.53
CA SER A 35 1.64 18.80 15.81
C SER A 35 2.48 18.14 16.90
N TYR A 36 1.94 17.14 17.62
CA TYR A 36 2.60 16.43 18.73
C TYR A 36 2.96 14.97 18.39
N ALA A 37 2.61 14.49 17.20
CA ALA A 37 2.96 13.14 16.80
C ALA A 37 4.31 13.17 16.08
N ASP A 38 5.38 12.81 16.80
CA ASP A 38 6.73 12.70 16.21
C ASP A 38 6.92 11.39 15.43
N GLU A 39 6.21 10.32 15.82
CA GLU A 39 6.36 8.99 15.23
C GLU A 39 5.01 8.28 14.99
N PRO A 40 4.91 7.43 13.95
CA PRO A 40 3.76 6.59 13.73
C PRO A 40 3.57 5.58 14.87
N SER A 41 2.32 5.37 15.28
CA SER A 41 2.00 4.32 16.24
C SER A 41 2.32 2.92 15.67
N GLU A 42 2.66 1.98 16.55
CA GLU A 42 2.90 0.58 16.16
C GLU A 42 1.67 -0.04 15.47
N LEU A 43 0.45 0.31 15.92
CA LEU A 43 -0.79 -0.09 15.26
C LEU A 43 -0.91 0.46 13.83
N TYR A 44 -0.47 1.69 13.59
CA TYR A 44 -0.43 2.26 12.25
C TYR A 44 0.57 1.50 11.37
N ARG A 45 1.79 1.27 11.86
CA ARG A 45 2.82 0.49 11.13
C ARG A 45 2.32 -0.89 10.73
N ILE A 46 1.69 -1.62 11.66
CA ILE A 46 1.14 -2.97 11.41
C ILE A 46 -0.02 -2.91 10.41
N SER A 47 -0.97 -2.00 10.62
CA SER A 47 -2.14 -1.89 9.74
C SER A 47 -1.77 -1.45 8.31
N THR A 48 -0.84 -0.52 8.14
CA THR A 48 -0.33 -0.12 6.82
C THR A 48 0.43 -1.25 6.12
N ARG A 49 1.23 -2.04 6.86
CA ARG A 49 1.89 -3.23 6.30
C ARG A 49 0.88 -4.27 5.85
N LEU A 50 -0.12 -4.57 6.67
CA LEU A 50 -1.20 -5.50 6.31
C LEU A 50 -1.98 -5.00 5.09
N GLY A 51 -2.32 -3.70 5.06
CA GLY A 51 -2.94 -3.07 3.90
C GLY A 51 -2.08 -3.21 2.64
N GLY A 52 -0.76 -3.02 2.75
CA GLY A 52 0.19 -3.21 1.65
C GLY A 52 0.19 -4.63 1.10
N VAL A 53 0.18 -5.65 1.97
CA VAL A 53 0.10 -7.06 1.55
C VAL A 53 -1.22 -7.35 0.82
N ILE A 54 -2.34 -6.84 1.33
CA ILE A 54 -3.66 -7.01 0.70
C ILE A 54 -3.68 -6.34 -0.68
N PHE A 55 -3.20 -5.09 -0.77
CA PHE A 55 -3.11 -4.36 -2.04
C PHE A 55 -2.23 -5.08 -3.07
N ALA A 56 -1.08 -5.61 -2.64
CA ALA A 56 -0.21 -6.40 -3.50
C ALA A 56 -0.89 -7.70 -3.95
N GLY A 57 -1.59 -8.39 -3.05
CA GLY A 57 -2.36 -9.61 -3.37
C GLY A 57 -3.47 -9.37 -4.39
N ILE A 58 -4.23 -8.28 -4.24
CA ILE A 58 -5.26 -7.86 -5.20
C ILE A 58 -4.63 -7.56 -6.57
N GLY A 59 -3.50 -6.85 -6.59
CA GLY A 59 -2.80 -6.55 -7.83
C GLY A 59 -2.29 -7.80 -8.55
N ILE A 60 -1.74 -8.78 -7.82
CA ILE A 60 -1.33 -10.08 -8.36
C ILE A 60 -2.55 -10.81 -8.94
N ALA A 61 -3.65 -10.89 -8.19
CA ALA A 61 -4.88 -11.53 -8.66
C ALA A 61 -5.41 -10.88 -9.94
N ALA A 62 -5.40 -9.54 -10.01
CA ALA A 62 -5.84 -8.79 -11.19
C ALA A 62 -4.96 -9.07 -12.43
N VAL A 63 -3.63 -9.19 -12.25
CA VAL A 63 -2.71 -9.57 -13.33
C VAL A 63 -2.97 -11.00 -13.80
N VAL A 64 -3.05 -11.95 -12.85
CA VAL A 64 -3.27 -13.38 -13.18
C VAL A 64 -4.60 -13.58 -13.89
N LEU A 65 -5.68 -13.01 -13.38
CA LEU A 65 -7.01 -13.08 -14.00
C LEU A 65 -7.08 -12.39 -15.36
N SER A 66 -6.17 -11.45 -15.65
CA SER A 66 -6.12 -10.78 -16.94
C SER A 66 -5.30 -11.55 -17.99
N ILE A 67 -4.56 -12.58 -17.59
CA ILE A 67 -3.77 -13.45 -18.49
C ILE A 67 -4.61 -14.61 -19.01
N TRP A 68 -5.57 -15.09 -18.21
CA TRP A 68 -6.59 -16.06 -18.59
C TRP A 68 -7.71 -15.42 -19.40
#